data_AF-A0A957HXW3-F1
#
_entry.id   AF-A0A957HXW3-F1
#
_cell.length_a   1.000
_cell.length_b   1.000
_cell.length_c   1.000
_cell.angle_alpha   90.00
_cell.angle_beta   90.00
_cell.angle_gamma   90.00
#
_symmetry.space_group_name_H-M   'P 1'
#
loop_
_entity.id
_entity.type
_entity.pdbx_description
1 polymer ?
#
loop_
_entity_poly.entity_id
_entity_poly.type
_entity_poly.pdbx_seq_one_letter_code
_entity_poly.pdbx_strand_id
1 'polypeptide(L)' 'IVSNLGDNTIDTIVWDFGDGNIATGTLTPTHRYAYPDEYMVTLTVTDSGGNVGSDTLQVTIGGVIRFLPIVIKAP' A
#
# COMPACT_ATOMS: atom_id res chain seq x y z
N ILE A 1 -39.35 13.69 -5.37
CA ILE A 1 -38.10 13.37 -6.08
C ILE A 1 -37.07 13.17 -4.99
N VAL A 2 -36.67 11.93 -4.73
CA VAL A 2 -35.52 11.68 -3.87
C VAL A 2 -34.34 12.16 -4.70
N SER A 3 -33.87 13.38 -4.45
CA SER A 3 -32.66 13.87 -5.07
C SER A 3 -31.55 12.90 -4.70
N ASN A 4 -30.99 12.25 -5.72
CA ASN A 4 -29.85 11.34 -5.65
C ASN A 4 -28.90 11.80 -4.55
N LEU A 5 -28.95 11.13 -3.40
CA LEU A 5 -27.99 11.33 -2.32
C LEU A 5 -26.70 10.74 -2.88
N GLY A 6 -25.83 11.63 -3.38
CA GLY A 6 -24.59 11.33 -4.09
C GLY A 6 -24.21 9.88 -3.98
N ASP A 7 -24.40 9.15 -5.09
CA ASP A 7 -23.72 7.89 -5.28
C ASP A 7 -22.24 8.22 -5.35
N ASN A 8 -21.62 8.38 -4.17
CA ASN A 8 -20.19 8.52 -3.93
C ASN A 8 -19.52 7.19 -4.32
N THR A 9 -19.71 6.84 -5.59
CA THR A 9 -19.08 5.75 -6.28
C THR A 9 -17.62 6.14 -6.46
N ILE A 10 -16.75 5.15 -6.36
CA ILE A 10 -15.32 5.38 -6.50
C ILE A 10 -15.04 5.50 -7.99
N ASP A 11 -14.55 6.67 -8.41
CA ASP A 11 -14.14 6.97 -9.78
C ASP A 11 -12.76 6.41 -10.09
N THR A 12 -11.82 6.56 -9.15
CA THR A 12 -10.45 6.06 -9.33
C THR A 12 -9.95 5.34 -8.10
N ILE A 13 -9.17 4.29 -8.36
CA ILE A 13 -8.42 3.53 -7.36
C ILE A 13 -7.00 3.42 -7.91
N VAL A 14 -6.02 3.88 -7.14
CA VAL A 14 -4.60 3.83 -7.48
C VAL A 14 -3.83 3.27 -6.29
N TRP A 15 -3.01 2.26 -6.54
CA TRP A 15 -2.02 1.74 -5.62
C TRP A 15 -0.64 2.11 -6.13
N ASP A 16 0.16 2.71 -5.26
CA ASP A 16 1.61 2.83 -5.41
C ASP A 16 2.26 1.83 -4.44
N PHE A 17 3.07 0.92 -4.96
CA PHE A 17 3.71 -0.11 -4.14
C PHE A 17 5.04 0.35 -3.52
N GLY A 18 5.49 1.57 -3.79
CA GLY A 18 6.72 2.13 -3.23
C GLY A 18 8.00 1.58 -3.88
N ASP A 19 7.90 0.72 -4.89
CA ASP A 19 9.02 0.20 -5.68
C ASP A 19 9.05 0.77 -7.11
N GLY A 20 8.23 1.78 -7.38
CA GLY A 20 8.06 2.42 -8.68
C GLY A 20 6.97 1.80 -9.56
N ASN A 21 6.33 0.71 -9.12
CA ASN A 21 5.18 0.13 -9.83
C ASN A 21 3.85 0.62 -9.23
N ILE A 22 2.84 0.69 -10.09
CA ILE A 22 1.48 1.09 -9.73
C ILE A 22 0.45 0.06 -10.22
N ALA A 23 -0.70 -0.01 -9.54
CA ALA A 23 -1.89 -0.71 -10.00
C ALA A 23 -3.12 0.19 -9.91
N THR A 24 -4.07 0.04 -10.83
CA THR A 24 -5.28 0.88 -10.86
C THR A 24 -6.55 0.05 -11.01
N GLY A 25 -7.69 0.63 -10.63
CA GLY A 25 -9.03 0.08 -10.91
C GLY A 25 -9.48 -1.10 -10.04
N THR A 26 -8.74 -1.45 -8.99
CA THR A 26 -9.12 -2.52 -8.04
C THR A 26 -8.67 -2.21 -6.61
N LEU A 27 -9.53 -2.55 -5.64
CA LEU A 27 -9.21 -2.45 -4.21
C LEU A 27 -8.36 -3.63 -3.71
N THR A 28 -8.25 -4.71 -4.49
CA THR A 28 -7.52 -5.93 -4.10
C THR A 28 -6.47 -6.28 -5.15
N PRO A 29 -5.44 -5.44 -5.35
CA PRO A 29 -4.35 -5.77 -6.25
C PRO A 29 -3.46 -6.86 -5.66
N THR A 30 -2.69 -7.51 -6.52
CA THR A 30 -1.57 -8.38 -6.12
C THR A 30 -0.28 -7.81 -6.69
N HIS A 31 0.75 -7.69 -5.85
CA HIS A 31 2.07 -7.20 -6.28
C HIS A 31 3.19 -8.07 -5.73
N ARG A 32 4.29 -8.19 -6.47
CA ARG A 32 5.47 -8.96 -6.07
C ARG A 32 6.72 -8.10 -6.13
N TYR A 33 7.33 -7.89 -4.98
CA TYR A 33 8.60 -7.20 -4.85
C TYR A 33 9.77 -8.06 -5.33
N ALA A 34 10.66 -7.45 -6.11
CA ALA A 34 11.85 -8.12 -6.64
C ALA A 34 12.97 -8.25 -5.59
N TYR A 35 13.04 -7.31 -4.66
CA TYR A 35 14.12 -7.20 -3.69
C TYR A 35 13.60 -7.11 -2.25
N PRO A 36 14.39 -7.55 -1.28
CA PRO A 36 14.17 -7.21 0.12
C PRO A 36 14.32 -5.72 0.38
N ASP A 37 13.32 -5.10 0.99
CA ASP A 37 13.37 -3.71 1.47
C ASP A 37 12.16 -3.39 2.36
N GLU A 38 12.09 -2.17 2.87
CA GLU A 38 10.88 -1.56 3.41
C GLU A 38 10.20 -0.70 2.34
N TYR A 39 8.98 -1.08 1.98
CA TYR A 39 8.18 -0.39 0.97
C TYR A 39 7.02 0.36 1.61
N MET A 40 6.83 1.63 1.24
CA MET A 40 5.66 2.41 1.62
C MET A 40 4.57 2.21 0.55
N VAL A 41 3.57 1.40 0.87
CA VAL A 41 2.45 1.12 -0.03
C VAL A 41 1.33 2.12 0.22
N THR A 42 0.95 2.87 -0.79
CA THR A 42 -0.10 3.90 -0.69
C THR A 42 -1.29 3.55 -1.57
N LEU A 43 -2.48 3.53 -0.97
CA LEU A 43 -3.76 3.54 -1.68
C LEU A 43 -4.25 4.98 -1.80
N THR A 44 -4.63 5.39 -3.00
CA THR A 44 -5.37 6.63 -3.25
C THR A 44 -6.68 6.29 -3.95
N VAL A 45 -7.79 6.79 -3.41
CA VAL A 45 -9.13 6.66 -4.01
C VAL A 45 -9.74 8.04 -4.23
N THR A 46 -10.40 8.21 -5.37
CA THR A 46 -11.19 9.41 -5.68
C THR A 46 -12.64 9.01 -5.93
N ASP A 47 -13.60 9.70 -5.32
CA ASP A 47 -15.02 9.49 -5.60
C ASP A 47 -15.51 10.35 -6.78
N SER A 48 -16.74 10.10 -7.23
CA SER A 48 -17.42 10.84 -8.30
C SER A 48 -17.63 12.33 -8.02
N GLY A 49 -17.53 12.75 -6.76
CA GLY A 49 -17.53 14.16 -6.33
C GLY A 49 -16.15 14.80 -6.41
N GLY A 50 -15.11 14.05 -6.75
CA GLY A 50 -13.71 14.48 -6.76
C GLY A 50 -13.06 14.50 -5.37
N ASN A 51 -13.69 13.96 -4.34
CA ASN A 51 -13.07 13.83 -3.02
C ASN A 51 -11.99 12.76 -3.07
N VAL A 52 -10.83 13.07 -2.50
CA VAL A 52 -9.67 12.16 -2.48
C VAL A 52 -9.41 11.68 -1.05
N GLY A 53 -9.27 10.37 -0.90
CA GLY A 53 -8.78 9.74 0.32
C GLY A 53 -7.53 8.92 0.04
N SER A 54 -6.59 8.91 0.99
CA SER A 54 -5.38 8.10 0.89
C SER A 54 -5.00 7.46 2.21
N ASP A 55 -4.42 6.27 2.15
CA ASP A 55 -3.83 5.58 3.31
C ASP A 55 -2.51 4.92 2.91
N THR A 56 -1.58 4.83 3.85
CA THR A 56 -0.23 4.33 3.62
C THR A 56 0.14 3.26 4.65
N LEU A 57 0.63 2.12 4.15
CA LEU A 57 1.11 1.01 4.96
C LEU A 57 2.58 0.72 4.64
N GLN A 58 3.41 0.61 5.68
CA GLN A 58 4.77 0.11 5.52
C GLN A 58 4.76 -1.43 5.45
N VAL A 59 5.38 -1.98 4.41
CA VAL A 59 5.55 -3.42 4.20
C VAL A 59 7.05 -3.74 4.17
N THR A 60 7.50 -4.55 5.12
CA THR A 60 8.88 -5.05 5.13
C THR A 60 8.96 -6.39 4.40
N ILE A 61 9.67 -6.41 3.27
CA ILE A 61 10.00 -7.63 2.54
C ILE A 61 11.38 -8.10 3.01
N GLY A 62 11.38 -9.12 3.85
CA GLY A 62 12.63 -9.73 4.32
C GLY A 62 13.22 -10.70 3.30
N GLY A 63 14.44 -10.45 2.87
CA GLY A 63 15.36 -11.51 2.45
C GLY A 63 15.93 -12.09 3.73
N VAL A 64 15.79 -13.39 3.95
CA VAL A 64 16.17 -13.99 5.24
C VAL A 64 17.66 -13.73 5.54
N ILE A 65 17.96 -12.77 6.42
CA ILE A 65 19.24 -12.69 7.12
C ILE A 65 18.98 -12.55 8.62
N ARG A 66 18.78 -13.71 9.26
CA ARG A 66 18.85 -13.82 10.73
C ARG A 66 20.31 -13.87 11.14
N PHE A 67 20.84 -12.79 11.72
CA PHE A 67 21.84 -12.86 12.80
C PHE A 67 21.65 -11.66 13.72
N LEU A 68 20.90 -11.84 14.81
CA LEU A 68 21.18 -11.03 16.00
C LEU A 68 22.51 -11.56 16.57
N PRO A 69 23.48 -10.70 16.91
CA PRO A 69 24.74 -11.15 17.49
C PRO A 69 24.44 -11.95 18.76
N ILE A 70 24.93 -13.19 18.82
CA ILE A 70 25.10 -13.89 20.09
C ILE A 70 26.02 -13.02 20.94
N VAL A 71 25.48 -12.38 21.98
CA VAL A 71 26.29 -11.75 23.01
C VAL A 71 26.72 -12.85 23.97
N ILE A 72 27.86 -13.50 23.70
CA ILE A 72 28.59 -14.20 24.75
C ILE A 72 29.29 -13.11 25.56
N LYS A 73 28.71 -12.72 26.69
CA LYS A 73 29.49 -12.03 27.72
C LYS A 73 30.04 -13.07 28.69
N ALA A 74 31.32 -13.35 28.54
CA ALA A 74 32.20 -13.95 29.55
C ALA A 74 33.53 -13.14 29.50
N PRO A 75 34.29 -13.00 30.60
CA PRO A 75 34.20 -13.70 31.89
C PRO A 75 33.44 -12.95 32.99
#